data_AF-A0A100W2U4-F1
#
_entry.id   AF-A0A100W2U4-F1
#
_cell.length_a   1.000
_cell.length_b   1.000
_cell.length_c   1.000
_cell.angle_alpha   90.00
_cell.angle_beta   90.00
_cell.angle_gamma   90.00
#
_symmetry.space_group_name_H-M   'P 1'
#
loop_
_entity.id
_entity.type
_entity.pdbx_description
1 polymer ?
#
loop_
_entity_poly.entity_id
_entity_poly.type
_entity_poly.pdbx_seq_one_letter_code
_entity_poly.pdbx_strand_id
1 'polypeptide(L)'
;MSNLELNLAVLTEFLDELGAKHQTAGDLIAGANRKAADVATKIESSHGLVCAATIQALSNGEPRQIAGETLAKVAAEFHEKLGRAATNYNNVDYREGRTIGEAGTACQA
;
A
#
# COMPACT_ATOMS: atom_id res chain seq x y z
N MET A 1 -11.80 -22.17 19.25
CA MET A 1 -11.14 -20.84 19.18
C MET A 1 -11.84 -19.88 20.14
N SER A 2 -11.07 -19.11 20.90
CA SER A 2 -11.56 -18.07 21.80
C SER A 2 -11.86 -16.76 21.03
N ASN A 3 -12.64 -15.86 21.64
CA ASN A 3 -12.88 -14.52 21.07
C ASN A 3 -11.59 -13.71 20.88
N LEU A 4 -10.54 -13.98 21.67
CA LEU A 4 -9.24 -13.33 21.53
C LEU A 4 -8.53 -13.78 20.26
N GLU A 5 -8.48 -15.09 20.00
CA GLU A 5 -7.87 -15.67 18.79
C GLU A 5 -8.57 -15.17 17.52
N LEU A 6 -9.91 -15.07 17.53
CA LEU A 6 -10.70 -14.49 16.45
C LEU A 6 -10.38 -13.01 16.21
N ASN A 7 -10.30 -12.21 17.27
CA ASN A 7 -9.96 -10.79 17.15
C ASN A 7 -8.56 -10.56 16.62
N LEU A 8 -7.58 -11.38 17.02
CA LEU A 8 -6.21 -11.27 16.52
C LEU A 8 -6.12 -11.65 15.04
N ALA A 9 -6.78 -12.74 14.62
CA ALA A 9 -6.85 -13.12 13.22
C ALA A 9 -7.45 -12.00 12.35
N VAL A 10 -8.58 -11.42 12.79
CA VAL A 10 -9.23 -10.27 12.12
C VAL A 10 -8.29 -9.07 12.07
N LEU A 11 -7.54 -8.80 13.13
CA LEU A 11 -6.56 -7.71 13.14
C LEU A 11 -5.45 -7.94 12.11
N THR A 12 -4.91 -9.15 12.01
CA THR A 12 -3.84 -9.45 11.04
C THR A 12 -4.34 -9.37 9.60
N GLU A 13 -5.53 -9.90 9.30
CA GLU A 13 -6.16 -9.79 7.98
C GLU A 13 -6.42 -8.33 7.61
N PHE A 14 -6.85 -7.50 8.56
CA PHE A 14 -7.05 -6.08 8.35
C PHE A 14 -5.74 -5.35 8.01
N LEU A 15 -4.62 -5.69 8.65
CA LEU A 15 -3.32 -5.08 8.35
C LEU A 15 -2.85 -5.43 6.93
N ASP A 16 -3.05 -6.68 6.51
CA ASP A 16 -2.71 -7.12 5.15
C ASP A 16 -3.58 -6.42 4.10
N GLU A 17 -4.90 -6.34 4.34
CA GLU A 17 -5.84 -5.65 3.45
C GLU A 17 -5.51 -4.15 3.34
N LEU A 18 -5.19 -3.50 4.46
CA LEU A 18 -4.80 -2.09 4.48
C LEU A 18 -3.51 -1.86 3.67
N GLY A 19 -2.52 -2.75 3.82
CA GLY A 19 -1.29 -2.69 3.03
C GLY A 19 -1.56 -2.83 1.53
N ALA A 20 -2.38 -3.80 1.13
CA ALA A 20 -2.75 -4.02 -0.26
C ALA A 20 -3.51 -2.83 -0.86
N LYS A 21 -4.40 -2.18 -0.10
CA LYS A 21 -5.09 -0.95 -0.52
C LYS A 21 -4.12 0.20 -0.75
N HIS A 22 -3.14 0.39 0.13
CA HIS A 22 -2.11 1.40 -0.05
C HIS A 22 -1.24 1.15 -1.30
N GLN A 23 -0.80 -0.09 -1.51
CA GLN A 23 -0.07 -0.50 -2.72
C GLN A 23 -0.89 -0.17 -3.98
N THR A 24 -2.16 -0.58 -4.01
CA THR A 24 -3.06 -0.34 -5.15
C THR A 24 -3.24 1.16 -5.43
N ALA A 25 -3.41 1.97 -4.39
CA ALA A 25 -3.53 3.41 -4.54
C ALA A 25 -2.24 4.04 -5.11
N GLY A 26 -1.08 3.60 -4.63
CA GLY A 26 0.22 4.01 -5.15
C GLY A 26 0.36 3.69 -6.65
N ASP A 27 0.02 2.47 -7.04
CA ASP A 27 0.09 2.00 -8.43
C ASP A 27 -0.85 2.78 -9.36
N LEU A 28 -2.08 3.04 -8.92
CA LEU A 28 -3.06 3.83 -9.69
C LEU A 28 -2.56 5.27 -9.91
N ILE A 29 -1.99 5.90 -8.89
CA ILE A 29 -1.46 7.26 -8.97
C ILE A 29 -0.23 7.32 -9.88
N ALA A 30 0.70 6.36 -9.73
CA ALA A 30 1.85 6.24 -10.62
C ALA A 30 1.43 6.00 -12.07
N GLY A 31 0.41 5.17 -12.30
CA GLY A 31 -0.20 4.96 -13.62
C GLY A 31 -0.84 6.22 -14.20
N ALA A 32 -1.61 6.97 -13.40
CA ALA A 32 -2.23 8.23 -13.81
C ALA A 32 -1.19 9.30 -14.17
N ASN A 33 -0.09 9.38 -13.41
CA ASN A 33 0.99 10.32 -13.69
C ASN A 33 1.69 9.99 -15.01
N ARG A 34 1.98 8.70 -15.28
CA ARG A 34 2.52 8.26 -16.57
C ARG A 34 1.61 8.61 -17.74
N LYS A 35 0.29 8.46 -17.58
CA LYS A 35 -0.68 8.85 -18.63
C LYS A 35 -0.73 10.36 -18.88
N ALA A 36 -0.53 11.16 -17.83
CA ALA A 36 -0.55 12.62 -17.93
C ALA A 36 0.74 13.20 -18.52
N ALA A 37 1.90 12.55 -18.29
CA ALA A 37 3.21 13.02 -18.72
C ALA A 37 3.28 13.33 -20.23
N ASP A 38 2.55 12.57 -21.04
CA ASP A 38 2.64 12.60 -22.50
C ASP A 38 1.61 13.54 -23.15
N VAL A 39 0.74 14.17 -22.35
CA VAL A 39 -0.36 15.02 -22.87
C VAL A 39 0.18 16.29 -23.51
N ALA A 40 1.17 16.95 -22.89
CA ALA A 40 1.78 18.15 -23.44
C ALA A 40 2.44 17.89 -24.80
N THR A 41 3.21 16.80 -24.91
CA THR A 41 3.87 16.37 -26.15
C THR A 41 2.86 16.04 -27.26
N LYS A 42 1.74 15.39 -26.94
CA LYS A 42 0.67 15.12 -27.92
C LYS A 42 -0.02 16.38 -28.43
N ILE A 43 -0.23 17.35 -27.55
CA ILE A 43 -0.81 18.65 -27.94
C ILE A 43 0.18 19.41 -28.81
N GLU A 44 1.47 19.41 -28.44
CA GLU A 44 2.53 20.01 -29.24
C GLU A 44 2.62 19.37 -30.63
N SER A 45 2.56 18.03 -30.73
CA SER A 45 2.65 17.34 -32.02
C SER A 45 1.44 17.55 -32.93
N SER A 46 0.26 17.84 -32.37
CA SER A 46 -1.00 17.94 -33.12
C SER A 46 -1.47 19.37 -33.38
N HIS A 47 -1.26 20.28 -32.45
CA HIS A 47 -1.73 21.68 -32.52
C HIS A 47 -0.57 22.69 -32.48
N GLY A 48 0.63 22.25 -32.07
CA GLY A 48 1.84 23.06 -32.08
C GLY A 48 1.70 24.40 -31.37
N LEU A 49 2.21 25.44 -32.03
CA LEU A 49 2.29 26.80 -31.47
C LEU A 49 0.92 27.43 -31.15
N VAL A 50 -0.17 27.00 -31.80
CA VAL A 50 -1.53 27.50 -31.51
C VAL A 50 -1.92 27.20 -30.07
N CYS A 51 -1.42 26.10 -29.50
CA CYS A 51 -1.66 25.69 -28.13
C CYS A 51 -0.48 25.96 -27.20
N ALA A 52 0.45 26.86 -27.54
CA ALA A 52 1.66 27.12 -26.75
C ALA A 52 1.37 27.43 -25.27
N ALA A 53 0.35 28.25 -24.99
CA ALA A 53 -0.05 28.57 -23.61
C ALA A 53 -0.54 27.32 -22.84
N THR A 54 -1.27 26.43 -23.51
CA THR A 54 -1.75 25.17 -22.93
C THR A 54 -0.60 24.21 -22.67
N ILE A 55 0.34 24.09 -23.61
CA ILE A 55 1.55 23.27 -23.46
C ILE A 55 2.34 23.76 -22.25
N GLN A 56 2.60 25.07 -22.15
CA GLN A 56 3.31 25.68 -21.02
C GLN A 56 2.63 25.38 -19.68
N ALA A 57 1.29 25.45 -19.61
CA ALA A 57 0.54 25.15 -18.40
C ALA A 57 0.66 23.67 -17.98
N LEU A 58 0.75 22.75 -18.94
CA LEU A 58 0.86 21.31 -18.71
C LEU A 58 2.28 20.83 -18.43
N SER A 59 3.30 21.56 -18.90
CA SER A 59 4.72 21.20 -18.71
C SER A 59 5.19 21.25 -17.24
N ASN A 60 4.40 21.85 -16.34
CA ASN A 60 4.67 21.88 -14.90
C ASN A 60 4.36 20.54 -14.18
N GLY A 61 4.37 19.41 -14.89
CA GLY A 61 4.01 18.09 -14.36
C GLY A 61 5.09 17.39 -13.53
N GLU A 62 6.33 17.88 -13.54
CA GLU A 62 7.48 17.27 -12.86
C GLU A 62 7.26 17.09 -11.34
N PRO A 63 6.74 18.08 -10.57
CA PRO A 63 6.43 17.90 -9.16
C PRO A 63 5.37 16.82 -8.91
N ARG A 64 4.41 16.67 -9.82
CA ARG A 64 3.36 15.64 -9.74
C ARG A 64 3.96 14.26 -9.95
N GLN A 65 4.90 14.11 -10.88
CA GLN A 65 5.59 12.84 -11.11
C GLN A 65 6.40 12.42 -9.87
N ILE A 66 7.22 13.33 -9.34
CA ILE A 66 8.01 13.09 -8.11
C ILE A 66 7.11 12.73 -6.93
N ALA A 67 5.98 13.42 -6.76
CA ALA A 67 5.01 13.12 -5.72
C ALA A 67 4.41 11.71 -5.87
N GLY A 68 4.10 11.28 -7.10
CA GLY A 68 3.60 9.94 -7.37
C GLY A 68 4.63 8.84 -7.12
N GLU A 69 5.88 9.05 -7.53
CA GLU A 69 6.99 8.12 -7.26
C GLU A 69 7.25 8.00 -5.76
N THR A 70 7.25 9.12 -5.04
CA THR A 70 7.38 9.15 -3.57
C THR A 70 6.24 8.39 -2.92
N LEU A 71 5.00 8.63 -3.35
CA LEU A 71 3.83 7.94 -2.80
C LEU A 71 3.89 6.44 -3.06
N ALA A 72 4.27 6.00 -4.26
CA ALA A 72 4.43 4.58 -4.59
C ALA A 72 5.48 3.91 -3.69
N LYS A 73 6.61 4.58 -3.45
CA LYS A 73 7.64 4.10 -2.53
C LYS A 73 7.11 3.98 -1.10
N VAL A 74 6.46 5.02 -0.58
CA VAL A 74 5.90 5.02 0.78
C VAL A 74 4.82 3.95 0.91
N ALA A 75 3.97 3.75 -0.10
CA ALA A 75 2.95 2.72 -0.11
C ALA A 75 3.56 1.31 -0.03
N ALA A 76 4.63 1.04 -0.80
CA ALA A 76 5.34 -0.23 -0.74
C ALA A 76 6.00 -0.46 0.63
N GLU A 77 6.68 0.54 1.18
CA GLU A 77 7.27 0.45 2.52
C GLU A 77 6.20 0.21 3.60
N PHE A 78 5.02 0.81 3.44
CA PHE A 78 3.91 0.65 4.36
C PHE A 78 3.33 -0.76 4.27
N HIS A 79 3.13 -1.29 3.06
CA HIS A 79 2.70 -2.67 2.85
C HIS A 79 3.67 -3.67 3.51
N GLU A 80 4.98 -3.52 3.33
CA GLU A 80 5.98 -4.37 4.00
C GLU A 80 5.92 -4.27 5.52
N LYS A 81 5.76 -3.06 6.07
CA LYS A 81 5.66 -2.86 7.53
C LYS A 81 4.41 -3.50 8.10
N LEU A 82 3.27 -3.38 7.42
CA LEU A 82 2.01 -3.99 7.83
C LEU A 82 2.08 -5.52 7.74
N GLY A 83 2.62 -6.08 6.66
CA GLY A 83 2.80 -7.54 6.53
C GLY A 83 3.75 -8.12 7.59
N ARG A 84 4.82 -7.38 7.94
CA ARG A 84 5.67 -7.76 9.08
C ARG A 84 4.92 -7.71 10.40
N ALA A 85 4.07 -6.70 10.62
CA ALA A 85 3.26 -6.61 11.83
C ALA A 85 2.26 -7.78 11.91
N ALA A 86 1.57 -8.10 10.83
CA ALA A 86 0.66 -9.25 10.73
C ALA A 86 1.39 -10.57 11.04
N THR A 87 2.55 -10.79 10.43
CA THR A 87 3.40 -11.98 10.68
C THR A 87 3.83 -12.06 12.14
N ASN A 88 4.24 -10.95 12.74
CA ASN A 88 4.65 -10.92 14.14
C ASN A 88 3.49 -11.24 15.09
N TYR A 89 2.30 -10.69 14.84
CA TYR A 89 1.10 -11.00 15.62
C TYR A 89 0.73 -12.48 15.51
N ASN A 90 0.72 -13.05 14.31
CA ASN A 90 0.45 -14.47 14.10
C ASN A 90 1.47 -15.38 14.83
N ASN A 91 2.75 -15.03 14.79
CA ASN A 91 3.79 -15.79 15.48
C ASN A 91 3.67 -15.72 17.01
N VAL A 92 3.34 -14.54 17.56
CA VAL A 92 3.10 -14.38 18.99
C VAL A 92 1.87 -15.18 19.40
N ASP A 93 0.77 -15.06 18.65
CA ASP A 93 -0.47 -15.81 18.92
C ASP A 93 -0.24 -17.32 18.90
N TYR A 94 0.46 -17.82 17.88
CA TYR A 94 0.83 -19.23 17.79
C TYR A 94 1.66 -19.69 19.00
N ARG A 95 2.61 -18.88 19.46
CA ARG A 95 3.46 -19.20 20.62
C ARG A 95 2.69 -19.20 21.93
N GLU A 96 1.86 -18.18 22.16
CA GLU A 96 1.08 -18.05 23.38
C GLU A 96 -0.03 -19.10 23.45
N GLY A 97 -0.74 -19.35 22.34
CA GLY A 97 -1.75 -20.41 22.25
C GLY A 97 -1.19 -21.80 22.54
N ARG A 98 0.02 -22.09 22.06
CA ARG A 98 0.71 -23.37 22.34
C ARG A 98 1.12 -23.49 23.81
N THR A 99 1.62 -22.40 24.41
CA THR A 99 1.99 -22.36 25.85
C THR A 99 0.77 -22.58 26.74
N ILE A 100 -0.37 -21.97 26.41
CA ILE A 100 -1.64 -22.16 27.14
C ILE A 100 -2.16 -23.59 26.98
N GLY A 101 -2.06 -24.18 25.79
CA GLY A 101 -2.45 -25.58 25.56
C GLY A 101 -1.59 -26.59 26.34
N GLU A 102 -0.28 -26.35 26.43
CA GLU A 102 0.67 -27.14 27.22
C GLU A 102 0.42 -26.99 28.73
N ALA A 103 0.14 -25.78 29.22
CA ALA A 103 -0.21 -25.56 30.63
C ALA A 103 -1.59 -26.16 31.01
N GLY A 104 -2.57 -26.07 30.11
CA GLY A 104 -3.92 -26.61 30.33
C GLY A 104 -3.96 -28.14 30.41
N THR A 105 -3.09 -28.82 29.64
CA THR A 105 -2.96 -30.29 29.71
C THR A 105 -2.23 -30.76 30.96
N ALA A 106 -1.30 -29.98 31.50
CA ALA A 106 -0.64 -30.27 32.77
C ALA A 106 -1.58 -30.19 34.00
N CYS A 107 -2.65 -29.39 33.93
CA CYS A 107 -3.66 -29.29 34.99
C CYS A 107 -4.76 -30.37 34.93
N GLN A 108 -4.72 -31.27 33.94
CA GLN A 108 -5.69 -32.38 33.78
C GLN A 108 -5.14 -33.75 34.25
N ALA A 109 -3.90 -33.80 34.74
CA ALA A 109 -3.27 -34.97 35.37
C ALA A 109 -3.26 -34.83 36.90
#